data_AF-D3GN15-F1
#
_entry.id   AF-D3GN15-F1
#
_cell.length_a   1.000
_cell.length_b   1.000
_cell.length_c   1.000
_cell.angle_alpha   90.00
_cell.angle_beta   90.00
_cell.angle_gamma   90.00
#
_symmetry.space_group_name_H-M   'P 1'
#
loop_
_entity.id
_entity.type
_entity.pdbx_description
1 polymer ?
#
loop_
_entity_poly.entity_id
_entity_poly.type
_entity_poly.pdbx_seq_one_letter_code
_entity_poly.pdbx_strand_id
1 'polypeptide(L)'
;MSEILNLAKGFEEKSKQQAQDTEQSVKREFGRLETSISAELQSSSQSISNAIREQNGRLTGMIRATVTTALIWIVVCAALLIGILSGIIWLQGQIISSRLSDIDGYSQQLASLKAKSGAGVTIYSDDSQKNGYLVVLPVKAHGVESYTSTAGNTVVKYTAK
;
A
#
# COMPACT_ATOMS: atom_id res chain seq x y z
N MET A 1 100.96 1.60 -37.38
CA MET A 1 99.67 1.14 -37.96
C MET A 1 99.05 -0.03 -37.20
N SER A 2 99.81 -0.96 -36.62
CA SER A 2 99.25 -2.12 -35.90
C SER A 2 98.50 -1.80 -34.59
N GLU A 3 98.90 -0.76 -33.84
CA GLU A 3 98.21 -0.39 -32.60
C GLU A 3 96.81 0.17 -32.80
N ILE A 4 96.60 0.97 -33.86
CA ILE A 4 95.28 1.55 -34.18
C ILE A 4 94.30 0.46 -34.61
N LEU A 5 94.77 -0.56 -35.35
CA LEU A 5 93.97 -1.70 -35.76
C LEU A 5 93.56 -2.57 -34.56
N ASN A 6 94.48 -2.78 -33.61
CA ASN A 6 94.20 -3.54 -32.39
C ASN A 6 93.24 -2.77 -31.47
N LEU A 7 93.38 -1.45 -31.40
CA LEU A 7 92.48 -0.59 -30.65
C LEU A 7 91.07 -0.56 -31.27
N ALA A 8 90.96 -0.52 -32.59
CA ALA A 8 89.68 -0.58 -33.30
C ALA A 8 88.97 -1.94 -33.09
N LYS A 9 89.70 -3.05 -33.12
CA LYS A 9 89.15 -4.38 -32.80
C LYS A 9 88.67 -4.46 -31.35
N GLY A 10 89.46 -3.97 -30.39
CA GLY A 10 89.05 -3.92 -28.98
C GLY A 10 87.83 -3.02 -28.75
N PHE A 11 87.67 -1.96 -29.54
CA PHE A 11 86.50 -1.08 -29.50
C PHE A 11 85.25 -1.75 -30.08
N GLU A 12 85.40 -2.49 -31.18
CA GLU A 12 84.31 -3.26 -31.79
C GLU A 12 83.81 -4.36 -30.84
N GLU A 13 84.73 -5.08 -30.20
CA GLU A 13 84.41 -6.16 -29.27
C GLU A 13 83.73 -5.61 -28.02
N LYS A 14 84.25 -4.52 -27.44
CA LYS A 14 83.58 -3.82 -26.33
C LYS A 14 82.23 -3.24 -26.73
N SER A 15 82.09 -2.70 -27.93
CA SER A 15 80.82 -2.14 -28.41
C SER A 15 79.76 -3.23 -28.57
N LYS A 16 80.12 -4.40 -29.12
CA LYS A 16 79.23 -5.57 -29.21
C LYS A 16 78.83 -6.09 -27.83
N GLN A 17 79.79 -6.18 -26.90
CA GLN A 17 79.52 -6.60 -25.52
C GLN A 17 78.57 -5.62 -24.83
N GLN A 18 78.83 -4.31 -24.96
CA GLN A 18 78.00 -3.28 -24.35
C GLN A 18 76.59 -3.23 -24.97
N ALA A 19 76.46 -3.48 -26.28
CA ALA A 19 75.16 -3.59 -26.95
C ALA A 19 74.37 -4.80 -26.44
N GLN A 20 75.01 -5.97 -26.29
CA GLN A 20 74.37 -7.15 -25.72
C GLN A 20 73.98 -6.95 -24.25
N ASP A 21 74.84 -6.38 -23.43
CA ASP A 21 74.56 -6.11 -22.03
C ASP A 21 73.40 -5.11 -21.88
N THR A 22 73.35 -4.11 -22.77
CA THR A 22 72.25 -3.13 -22.81
C THR A 22 70.95 -3.78 -23.25
N GLU A 23 70.94 -4.59 -24.31
CA GLU A 23 69.76 -5.35 -24.74
C GLU A 23 69.24 -6.28 -23.64
N GLN A 24 70.15 -6.98 -22.95
CA GLN A 24 69.78 -7.92 -21.91
C GLN A 24 69.24 -7.20 -20.66
N SER A 25 69.83 -6.06 -20.31
CA SER A 25 69.35 -5.18 -19.24
C SER A 25 67.96 -4.63 -19.55
N VAL A 26 67.75 -4.11 -20.77
CA VAL A 26 66.46 -3.60 -21.22
C VAL A 26 65.40 -4.70 -21.22
N LYS A 27 65.71 -5.89 -21.74
CA LYS A 27 64.78 -7.03 -21.77
C LYS A 27 64.39 -7.50 -20.36
N ARG A 28 65.33 -7.46 -19.42
CA ARG A 28 65.07 -7.76 -18.00
C ARG A 28 64.14 -6.72 -17.37
N GLU A 29 64.39 -5.43 -17.60
CA GLU A 29 63.53 -4.36 -17.08
C GLU A 29 62.13 -4.39 -17.69
N PHE A 30 62.00 -4.66 -18.99
CA PHE A 30 60.69 -4.86 -19.63
C PHE A 30 59.94 -6.06 -19.04
N GLY A 31 60.60 -7.22 -18.90
CA GLY A 31 59.96 -8.39 -18.29
C GLY A 31 59.54 -8.13 -16.84
N ARG A 32 60.37 -7.41 -16.07
CA ARG A 32 60.05 -7.01 -14.69
C ARG A 32 58.85 -6.05 -14.66
N LEU A 33 58.81 -5.08 -15.57
CA LEU A 33 57.70 -4.13 -15.69
C LEU A 33 56.39 -4.83 -16.07
N GLU A 34 56.40 -5.73 -17.06
CA GLU A 34 55.22 -6.52 -17.44
C GLU A 34 54.69 -7.37 -16.28
N THR A 35 55.60 -7.97 -15.51
CA THR A 35 55.23 -8.79 -14.36
C THR A 35 54.62 -7.94 -13.26
N SER A 36 55.20 -6.77 -12.96
CA SER A 36 54.67 -5.82 -11.98
C SER A 36 53.31 -5.27 -12.40
N ILE A 37 53.15 -4.85 -13.66
CA ILE A 37 51.88 -4.36 -14.18
C ILE A 37 50.81 -5.45 -14.10
N SER A 38 51.12 -6.68 -14.49
CA SER A 38 50.15 -7.79 -14.45
C SER A 38 49.73 -8.11 -13.02
N ALA A 39 50.67 -8.13 -12.07
CA ALA A 39 50.39 -8.37 -10.66
C ALA A 39 49.53 -7.26 -10.04
N GLU A 40 49.82 -6.00 -10.37
CA GLU A 40 49.04 -4.87 -9.89
C GLU A 40 47.65 -4.80 -10.53
N LEU A 41 47.52 -5.14 -11.81
CA LEU A 41 46.25 -5.22 -12.50
C LEU A 41 45.37 -6.36 -11.94
N GLN A 42 45.97 -7.52 -11.64
CA GLN A 42 45.29 -8.63 -11.00
C GLN A 42 44.83 -8.28 -9.59
N SER A 43 45.70 -7.64 -8.78
CA SER A 43 45.38 -7.15 -7.45
C SER A 43 44.27 -6.10 -7.49
N SER A 44 44.34 -5.16 -8.44
CA SER A 44 43.32 -4.14 -8.67
C SER A 44 41.98 -4.77 -9.07
N SER A 45 41.98 -5.71 -10.02
CA SER A 45 40.78 -6.45 -10.42
C SER A 45 40.16 -7.22 -9.25
N GLN A 46 40.98 -7.82 -8.39
CA GLN A 46 40.52 -8.58 -7.24
C GLN A 46 39.95 -7.66 -6.16
N SER A 47 40.59 -6.51 -5.93
CA SER A 47 40.12 -5.46 -5.03
C SER A 47 38.79 -4.86 -5.49
N ILE A 48 38.69 -4.51 -6.77
CA ILE A 48 37.46 -4.01 -7.40
C ILE A 48 36.35 -5.06 -7.30
N SER A 49 36.63 -6.32 -7.61
CA SER A 49 35.64 -7.40 -7.48
C SER A 49 35.16 -7.58 -6.04
N ASN A 50 36.05 -7.46 -5.05
CA ASN A 50 35.71 -7.60 -3.65
C ASN A 50 34.86 -6.42 -3.16
N ALA A 51 35.24 -5.19 -3.54
CA ALA A 51 34.49 -3.98 -3.24
C ALA A 51 33.08 -3.98 -3.87
N ILE A 52 32.95 -4.46 -5.11
CA ILE A 52 31.64 -4.64 -5.77
C ILE A 52 30.79 -5.67 -5.03
N ARG A 53 31.38 -6.79 -4.60
CA ARG A 53 30.64 -7.84 -3.88
C ARG A 53 30.14 -7.34 -2.52
N GLU A 54 30.96 -6.57 -1.82
CA GLU A 54 30.61 -5.95 -0.54
C GLU A 54 29.51 -4.89 -0.71
N GLN A 55 29.64 -3.99 -1.70
CA GLN A 55 28.62 -3.00 -2.01
C GLN A 55 27.30 -3.66 -2.41
N ASN A 56 27.33 -4.72 -3.22
CA ASN A 56 26.13 -5.41 -3.66
C ASN A 56 25.43 -6.13 -2.49
N GLY A 57 26.19 -6.70 -1.55
CA GLY A 57 25.65 -7.27 -0.32
C GLY A 57 24.95 -6.23 0.56
N ARG A 58 25.58 -5.06 0.75
CA ARG A 58 25.03 -3.95 1.55
C ARG A 58 23.81 -3.32 0.89
N LEU A 59 23.85 -3.12 -0.43
CA LEU A 59 22.74 -2.55 -1.20
C LEU A 59 21.54 -3.51 -1.23
N THR A 60 21.78 -4.81 -1.45
CA THR A 60 20.73 -5.84 -1.40
C THR A 60 20.10 -5.93 -0.01
N GLY A 61 20.91 -5.83 1.05
CA GLY A 61 20.43 -5.81 2.43
C GLY A 61 19.54 -4.60 2.74
N MET A 62 19.98 -3.40 2.34
CA MET A 62 19.19 -2.17 2.52
C MET A 62 17.91 -2.16 1.70
N ILE A 63 17.95 -2.59 0.44
CA ILE A 63 16.75 -2.66 -0.42
C ILE A 63 15.75 -3.66 0.17
N ARG A 64 16.21 -4.84 0.63
CA ARG A 64 15.30 -5.80 1.28
C ARG A 64 14.66 -5.23 2.53
N ALA A 65 15.43 -4.58 3.40
CA ALA A 65 14.91 -4.02 4.65
C ALA A 65 13.93 -2.85 4.41
N THR A 66 14.19 -2.00 3.42
CA THR A 66 13.30 -0.89 3.08
C THR A 66 12.03 -1.36 2.39
N VAL A 67 12.13 -2.32 1.47
CA VAL A 67 10.96 -2.90 0.78
C VAL A 67 10.05 -3.64 1.76
N THR A 68 10.60 -4.45 2.68
CA THR A 68 9.76 -5.15 3.68
C THR A 68 9.05 -4.18 4.62
N THR A 69 9.74 -3.14 5.09
CA THR A 69 9.12 -2.11 5.95
C THR A 69 7.98 -1.39 5.23
N ALA A 70 8.17 -1.04 3.95
CA ALA A 70 7.13 -0.39 3.15
C ALA A 70 5.91 -1.31 2.94
N LEU A 71 6.13 -2.59 2.64
CA LEU A 71 5.06 -3.57 2.45
C LEU A 71 4.23 -3.78 3.72
N ILE A 72 4.87 -3.85 4.89
CA ILE A 72 4.17 -3.95 6.18
C ILE A 72 3.24 -2.76 6.37
N TRP A 73 3.71 -1.54 6.07
CA TRP A 73 2.90 -0.33 6.22
C TRP A 73 1.72 -0.26 5.25
N ILE A 74 1.90 -0.72 4.02
CA ILE A 74 0.80 -0.87 3.06
C ILE A 74 -0.26 -1.83 3.59
N VAL A 75 0.14 -2.99 4.11
CA VAL A 75 -0.78 -3.99 4.67
C VAL A 75 -1.52 -3.45 5.90
N VAL A 76 -0.82 -2.74 6.79
CA VAL A 76 -1.46 -2.14 7.97
C VAL A 76 -2.51 -1.11 7.56
N CYS A 77 -2.20 -0.21 6.62
CA CYS A 77 -3.16 0.76 6.11
C CYS A 77 -4.38 0.07 5.47
N ALA A 78 -4.16 -0.98 4.67
CA ALA A 78 -5.24 -1.74 4.05
C ALA A 78 -6.14 -2.43 5.09
N ALA A 79 -5.55 -3.05 6.11
CA ALA A 79 -6.28 -3.70 7.19
C ALA A 79 -7.12 -2.70 8.00
N LEU A 80 -6.59 -1.49 8.24
CA LEU A 80 -7.29 -0.42 8.93
C LEU A 80 -8.54 0.03 8.16
N LEU A 81 -8.43 0.19 6.83
CA LEU A 81 -9.56 0.52 5.97
C LEU A 81 -10.63 -0.58 5.97
N ILE A 82 -10.22 -1.85 5.85
CA ILE A 82 -11.15 -3.00 5.90
C ILE A 82 -11.84 -3.07 7.25
N GLY A 83 -11.14 -2.81 8.36
CA GLY A 83 -11.70 -2.78 9.70
C GLY A 83 -12.79 -1.72 9.86
N ILE A 84 -12.57 -0.51 9.36
CA ILE A 84 -13.56 0.58 9.40
C ILE A 84 -14.81 0.20 8.58
N LEU A 85 -14.63 -0.28 7.36
CA LEU A 85 -15.73 -0.73 6.49
C LEU A 85 -16.53 -1.88 7.12
N SER A 86 -15.84 -2.87 7.70
CA SER A 86 -16.47 -4.02 8.35
C SER A 86 -17.25 -3.62 9.61
N GLY A 87 -16.71 -2.68 10.39
CA GLY A 87 -17.39 -2.16 11.59
C GLY A 87 -18.71 -1.44 11.27
N ILE A 88 -18.75 -0.69 10.17
CA ILE A 88 -19.96 0.00 9.70
C ILE A 88 -21.05 -1.00 9.30
N ILE A 89 -20.69 -2.09 8.61
CA ILE A 89 -21.64 -3.12 8.17
C ILE A 89 -22.24 -3.85 9.37
N TRP A 90 -21.44 -4.16 10.39
CA TRP A 90 -21.94 -4.86 11.58
C TRP A 90 -22.93 -4.00 12.39
N LEU A 91 -22.64 -2.72 12.61
CA LEU A 91 -23.53 -1.81 13.31
C LEU A 91 -24.88 -1.66 12.58
N GLN A 92 -24.87 -1.54 11.26
CA GLN A 92 -26.11 -1.46 10.47
C GLN A 92 -26.86 -2.81 10.45
N GLY A 93 -26.15 -3.93 10.31
CA GLY A 93 -26.74 -5.27 10.32
C GLY A 93 -27.47 -5.61 11.62
N GLN A 94 -26.92 -5.20 12.77
CA GLN A 94 -27.54 -5.43 14.08
C GLN A 94 -28.85 -4.66 14.25
N ILE A 95 -28.89 -3.41 13.76
CA ILE A 95 -30.09 -2.55 13.86
C ILE A 95 -31.20 -3.10 12.95
N ILE A 96 -30.87 -3.51 11.73
CA ILE A 96 -31.85 -4.07 10.77
C ILE A 96 -32.45 -5.37 11.31
N SER A 97 -31.65 -6.24 11.93
CA SER A 97 -32.12 -7.49 12.52
C SER A 97 -33.11 -7.25 13.68
N SER A 98 -32.85 -6.23 14.52
CA SER A 98 -33.80 -5.82 15.57
C SER A 98 -35.09 -5.25 15.00
N ARG A 99 -35.01 -4.47 13.91
CA ARG A 99 -36.18 -3.88 13.24
C ARG A 99 -37.04 -4.94 12.53
N LEU A 100 -36.46 -6.05 12.09
CA LEU A 100 -37.21 -7.13 11.44
C LEU A 100 -38.14 -7.85 12.43
N SER A 101 -37.66 -8.11 13.66
CA SER A 101 -38.48 -8.69 14.73
C SER A 101 -39.58 -7.73 15.20
N ASP A 102 -39.32 -6.43 15.19
CA ASP A 102 -40.33 -5.40 15.53
C ASP A 102 -41.42 -5.31 14.44
N ILE A 103 -41.04 -5.43 13.15
CA ILE A 103 -41.97 -5.38 12.00
C ILE A 103 -43.00 -6.52 12.03
N ASP A 104 -42.60 -7.72 12.45
CA ASP A 104 -43.53 -8.83 12.62
C ASP A 104 -44.57 -8.51 13.71
N GLY A 105 -44.15 -7.90 14.83
CA GLY A 105 -45.03 -7.43 15.89
C GLY A 105 -45.93 -6.26 15.49
N TYR A 106 -45.46 -5.36 14.63
CA TYR A 106 -46.28 -4.26 14.09
C TYR A 106 -47.30 -4.74 13.07
N SER A 107 -47.01 -5.76 12.27
CA SER A 107 -47.96 -6.31 11.29
C SER A 107 -49.24 -6.83 11.96
N GLN A 108 -49.10 -7.49 13.12
CA GLN A 108 -50.21 -8.05 13.88
C GLN A 108 -51.00 -6.96 14.62
N GLN A 109 -50.33 -5.91 15.09
CA GLN A 109 -50.96 -4.73 15.66
C GLN A 109 -51.66 -3.87 14.59
N LEU A 110 -51.08 -3.72 13.40
CA LEU A 110 -51.74 -3.06 12.28
C LEU A 110 -52.95 -3.86 11.79
N ALA A 111 -52.88 -5.20 11.78
CA ALA A 111 -54.01 -6.04 11.41
C ALA A 111 -55.16 -5.91 12.41
N SER A 112 -54.88 -5.90 13.71
CA SER A 112 -55.90 -5.70 14.75
C SER A 112 -56.43 -4.26 14.79
N LEU A 113 -55.59 -3.25 14.55
CA LEU A 113 -56.01 -1.85 14.43
C LEU A 113 -56.80 -1.59 13.16
N LYS A 114 -56.43 -2.18 12.01
CA LYS A 114 -57.19 -2.12 10.75
C LYS A 114 -58.55 -2.80 10.90
N ALA A 115 -58.63 -3.91 11.63
CA ALA A 115 -59.90 -4.57 11.95
C ALA A 115 -60.79 -3.72 12.87
N LYS A 116 -60.18 -2.91 13.76
CA LYS A 116 -60.91 -2.09 14.74
C LYS A 116 -61.21 -0.66 14.26
N SER A 117 -60.46 -0.12 13.29
CA SER A 117 -60.52 1.30 12.88
C SER A 117 -61.44 1.59 11.69
N GLY A 118 -61.99 0.59 11.01
CA GLY A 118 -62.73 0.81 9.76
C GLY A 118 -61.81 1.30 8.63
N ALA A 119 -62.16 0.96 7.39
CA ALA A 119 -61.26 1.09 6.24
C ALA A 119 -60.68 2.51 6.02
N GLY A 120 -59.35 2.63 6.00
CA GLY A 120 -58.67 3.72 5.28
C GLY A 120 -57.75 4.67 6.06
N VAL A 121 -57.49 4.46 7.36
CA VAL A 121 -56.51 5.29 8.09
C VAL A 121 -55.10 4.73 7.91
N THR A 122 -54.20 5.54 7.36
CA THR A 122 -52.76 5.24 7.29
C THR A 122 -51.98 6.26 8.10
N ILE A 123 -51.18 5.79 9.05
CA ILE A 123 -50.31 6.62 9.88
C ILE A 123 -48.90 6.55 9.28
N TYR A 124 -48.37 7.70 8.87
CA TYR A 124 -46.99 7.83 8.42
C TYR A 124 -46.17 8.49 9.52
N SER A 125 -45.03 7.90 9.85
CA SER A 125 -44.02 8.57 10.69
C SER A 125 -43.23 9.52 9.81
N ASP A 126 -43.24 10.81 10.14
CA ASP A 126 -42.45 11.82 9.45
C ASP A 126 -41.00 11.73 9.94
N ASP A 127 -40.10 11.18 9.13
CA ASP A 127 -38.68 11.06 9.46
C ASP A 127 -37.98 12.44 9.47
N SER A 128 -38.62 13.49 8.92
CA SER A 128 -38.06 14.84 8.86
C SER A 128 -38.28 15.64 10.14
N GLN A 129 -39.23 15.27 10.99
CA GLN A 129 -39.42 15.87 12.31
C GLN A 129 -39.54 14.78 13.37
N LYS A 130 -38.47 14.59 14.14
CA LYS A 130 -38.45 13.67 15.28
C LYS A 130 -39.67 13.94 16.18
N ASN A 131 -40.63 13.01 16.19
CA ASN A 131 -41.93 13.02 16.88
C ASN A 131 -43.15 13.61 16.14
N GLY A 132 -43.15 13.68 14.81
CA GLY A 132 -44.36 13.93 14.01
C GLY A 132 -45.00 12.65 13.50
N TYR A 133 -46.24 12.34 13.90
CA TYR A 133 -47.06 11.29 13.28
C TYR A 133 -48.14 11.94 12.42
N LEU A 134 -48.09 11.70 11.10
CA LEU A 134 -49.05 12.20 10.14
C LEU A 134 -50.17 11.17 10.00
N VAL A 135 -51.38 11.54 10.40
CA VAL A 135 -52.58 10.72 10.19
C VAL A 135 -53.22 11.14 8.88
N VAL A 136 -53.14 10.29 7.86
CA VAL A 136 -53.76 10.56 6.55
C VAL A 136 -55.15 9.93 6.53
N LEU A 137 -56.17 10.77 6.36
CA LEU A 137 -57.56 10.36 6.24
C LEU A 137 -57.88 10.04 4.76
N PRO A 138 -58.81 9.10 4.49
CA PRO A 138 -59.19 8.74 3.13
C PRO A 138 -59.84 9.93 2.40
N VAL A 139 -59.61 10.04 1.09
CA VAL A 139 -60.00 11.18 0.22
C VAL A 139 -61.50 11.54 0.26
N LYS A 140 -62.36 10.63 0.72
CA LYS A 140 -63.81 10.81 0.88
C LYS A 140 -64.26 11.10 2.32
N ALA A 141 -63.32 11.40 3.22
CA ALA A 141 -63.63 11.73 4.60
C ALA A 141 -64.32 13.10 4.70
N HIS A 142 -65.46 13.14 5.38
CA HIS A 142 -66.20 14.36 5.66
C HIS A 142 -66.57 14.41 7.15
N GLY A 143 -66.73 15.63 7.70
CA GLY A 143 -67.03 15.84 9.12
C GLY A 143 -65.86 15.47 10.04
N VAL A 144 -64.68 16.04 9.78
CA VAL A 144 -63.48 15.82 10.60
C VAL A 144 -63.54 16.73 11.82
N GLU A 145 -63.70 16.14 13.00
CA GLU A 145 -63.65 16.84 14.29
C GLU A 145 -62.49 16.29 15.12
N SER A 146 -61.64 17.18 15.62
CA SER A 146 -60.58 16.84 16.56
C SER A 146 -60.99 17.26 17.98
N TYR A 147 -60.87 16.34 18.93
CA TYR A 147 -61.06 16.65 20.34
C TYR A 147 -59.99 15.97 21.19
N THR A 148 -59.63 16.64 22.28
CA THR A 148 -58.72 16.08 23.27
C THR A 148 -59.53 15.22 24.23
N SER A 149 -59.27 13.91 24.22
CA SER A 149 -59.87 12.99 25.18
C SER A 149 -59.46 13.36 26.61
N THR A 150 -60.26 13.00 27.61
CA THR A 150 -59.97 13.20 29.04
C THR A 150 -58.64 12.59 29.48
N ALA A 151 -58.08 11.66 28.70
CA ALA A 151 -56.75 11.07 28.88
C ALA A 151 -55.60 11.85 28.20
N GLY A 152 -55.84 13.06 27.66
CA GLY A 152 -54.82 13.91 27.03
C GLY A 152 -54.47 13.54 25.58
N ASN A 153 -55.10 12.52 25.01
CA ASN A 153 -54.85 12.09 23.63
C ASN A 153 -55.73 12.86 22.63
N THR A 154 -55.15 13.34 21.53
CA THR A 154 -55.89 13.93 20.41
C THR A 154 -56.60 12.83 19.63
N VAL A 155 -57.93 12.85 19.62
CA VAL A 155 -58.77 11.92 18.89
C VAL A 155 -59.38 12.65 17.70
N VAL A 156 -59.22 12.07 16.50
CA VAL A 156 -59.82 12.59 15.27
C VAL A 156 -60.98 11.69 14.89
N LYS A 157 -62.19 12.23 14.92
CA LYS A 157 -63.39 11.54 14.45
C LYS A 157 -63.65 12.01 13.03
N TYR A 158 -63.84 11.06 12.12
CA TYR A 158 -64.24 11.34 10.75
C TYR A 158 -65.28 10.33 10.29
N THR A 159 -66.11 10.73 9.33
CA THR A 159 -67.06 9.83 8.70
C THR A 159 -66.58 9.53 7.28
N ALA A 160 -66.41 8.25 6.97
CA ALA A 160 -66.18 7.77 5.61
C ALA A 160 -67.52 7.47 4.94
N LYS A 161 -67.70 7.89 3.68
CA LYS A 161 -68.88 7.57 2.86
C LYS A 161 -68.50 6.62 1.72
#